data_AF-A0A8I6X551-F1
#
_entry.id   AF-A0A8I6X551-F1
#
_cell.length_a   1.000
_cell.length_b   1.000
_cell.length_c   1.000
_cell.angle_alpha   90.00
_cell.angle_beta   90.00
_cell.angle_gamma   90.00
#
_symmetry.space_group_name_H-M   'P 1'
#
loop_
_entity.id
_entity.type
_entity.pdbx_description
1 polymer ?
#
loop_
_entity_poly.entity_id
_entity_poly.type
_entity_poly.pdbx_seq_one_letter_code
_entity_poly.pdbx_strand_id
1 'polypeptide(L)'
;MRMRRLLCHVIAYSYDAERDAFIINGRPCRITLKDVEHITGMPCMGKNHVSSNQNDTLELWKELKNPNDTKVILKGLLAKMKGHSTPNFVRPFVLYTIGKYVCPTTQQYVDNRYLGIVRNVETINSTNFG
;
A
#
# COMPACT_ATOMS: atom_id res chain seq x y z
N MET A 1 -25.04 3.87 2.32
CA MET A 1 -24.97 2.85 3.39
C MET A 1 -24.29 3.47 4.61
N ARG A 2 -24.88 3.42 5.81
CA ARG A 2 -24.30 4.00 7.04
C ARG A 2 -23.71 2.88 7.90
N MET A 3 -22.39 2.71 7.88
CA MET A 3 -21.73 1.70 8.72
C MET A 3 -21.79 2.12 10.19
N ARG A 4 -22.15 1.18 11.07
CA ARG A 4 -22.15 1.40 12.52
C ARG A 4 -20.71 1.34 13.03
N ARG A 5 -20.22 2.42 13.67
CA ARG A 5 -18.86 2.49 14.22
C ARG A 5 -18.50 1.30 15.12
N LEU A 6 -19.45 0.85 15.93
CA LEU A 6 -19.27 -0.32 16.80
C LEU A 6 -18.96 -1.59 15.99
N LEU A 7 -19.64 -1.79 14.85
CA LEU A 7 -19.40 -2.94 13.98
C LEU A 7 -17.98 -2.90 13.40
N CYS A 8 -17.52 -1.74 12.91
CA CYS A 8 -16.15 -1.58 12.43
C CYS A 8 -15.12 -1.89 13.52
N HIS A 9 -15.40 -1.48 14.75
CA HIS A 9 -14.54 -1.74 15.90
C HIS A 9 -14.49 -3.23 16.23
N VAL A 10 -15.62 -3.93 16.20
CA VAL A 10 -15.66 -5.39 16.43
C VAL A 10 -14.88 -6.13 15.35
N ILE A 11 -15.05 -5.76 14.08
CA ILE A 11 -14.30 -6.37 12.96
C ILE A 11 -12.81 -6.09 13.10
N ALA A 12 -12.39 -4.85 13.39
CA ALA A 12 -10.98 -4.52 13.52
C ALA A 12 -10.27 -5.35 14.62
N TYR A 13 -10.99 -5.66 15.70
CA TYR A 13 -10.47 -6.44 16.83
C TYR A 13 -10.62 -7.95 16.64
N SER A 14 -11.30 -8.41 15.58
CA SER A 14 -11.38 -9.83 15.25
C SER A 14 -10.17 -10.33 14.45
N TYR A 15 -9.17 -9.48 14.19
CA TYR A 15 -7.97 -9.88 13.44
C TYR A 15 -7.09 -10.82 14.26
N ASP A 16 -6.82 -12.00 13.70
CA ASP A 16 -5.90 -12.99 14.22
C ASP A 16 -4.59 -12.92 13.43
N ALA A 17 -3.51 -12.53 14.11
CA ALA A 17 -2.19 -12.34 13.50
C ALA A 17 -1.49 -13.66 13.13
N GLU A 18 -1.80 -14.77 13.80
CA GLU A 18 -1.23 -16.08 13.45
C GLU A 18 -1.88 -16.64 12.19
N ARG A 19 -3.17 -16.39 12.02
CA ARG A 19 -3.95 -16.88 10.86
C ARG A 19 -3.99 -15.91 9.68
N ASP A 20 -3.50 -14.69 9.88
CA ASP A 20 -3.56 -13.58 8.91
C ASP A 20 -4.98 -13.38 8.37
N ALA A 21 -5.96 -13.35 9.28
CA ALA A 21 -7.38 -13.32 8.93
C ALA A 21 -8.24 -12.65 9.99
N PHE A 22 -9.38 -12.09 9.58
CA PHE A 22 -10.43 -11.65 10.51
C PHE A 22 -11.33 -12.84 10.86
N ILE A 23 -11.54 -13.09 12.15
CA ILE A 23 -12.39 -14.18 12.64
C ILE A 23 -13.83 -13.66 12.81
N ILE A 24 -14.65 -13.80 11.77
CA ILE A 24 -16.03 -13.33 11.77
C ILE A 24 -16.96 -14.53 11.95
N ASN A 25 -17.71 -14.56 13.05
CA ASN A 25 -18.58 -15.68 13.42
C ASN A 25 -17.86 -17.04 13.37
N GLY A 26 -16.61 -17.08 13.87
CA GLY A 26 -15.77 -18.29 13.87
C GLY A 26 -15.19 -18.68 12.50
N ARG A 27 -15.48 -17.92 11.43
CA ARG A 27 -14.95 -18.17 10.09
C ARG A 27 -13.77 -17.24 9.80
N PRO A 28 -12.65 -17.77 9.30
CA PRO A 28 -11.53 -16.93 8.86
C PRO A 28 -11.89 -16.23 7.55
N CYS A 29 -11.85 -14.90 7.57
CA CYS A 29 -12.05 -14.03 6.42
C CYS A 29 -10.71 -13.32 6.12
N ARG A 30 -10.03 -13.76 5.06
CA ARG A 30 -8.76 -13.18 4.60
C ARG A 30 -9.03 -12.02 3.66
N ILE A 31 -8.21 -10.97 3.74
CA ILE A 31 -8.18 -9.92 2.72
C ILE A 31 -7.51 -10.51 1.48
N THR A 32 -8.20 -10.48 0.35
CA THR A 32 -7.66 -10.86 -0.96
C THR A 32 -7.19 -9.62 -1.72
N LEU A 33 -6.43 -9.81 -2.79
CA LEU A 33 -6.04 -8.71 -3.68
C LEU A 33 -7.25 -7.99 -4.29
N LYS A 34 -8.35 -8.71 -4.53
CA LYS A 34 -9.60 -8.13 -5.02
C LYS A 34 -10.26 -7.23 -3.98
N ASP A 35 -10.16 -7.57 -2.70
CA ASP A 35 -10.62 -6.69 -1.61
C ASP A 35 -9.75 -5.44 -1.52
N VAL A 36 -8.44 -5.56 -1.70
CA VAL A 36 -7.51 -4.41 -1.78
C VAL A 36 -7.88 -3.51 -2.95
N GLU A 37 -8.15 -4.07 -4.12
CA GLU A 37 -8.62 -3.32 -5.30
C GLU A 37 -9.93 -2.58 -5.00
N HIS A 38 -10.93 -3.25 -4.43
CA HIS A 38 -12.20 -2.60 -4.08
C HIS A 38 -12.06 -1.50 -3.02
N ILE A 39 -11.13 -1.64 -2.06
CA ILE A 39 -10.91 -0.66 -0.98
C ILE A 39 -10.11 0.55 -1.48
N THR A 40 -9.09 0.31 -2.31
CA THR A 40 -8.09 1.31 -2.68
C THR A 40 -8.31 1.90 -4.07
N GLY A 41 -9.11 1.23 -4.92
CA GLY A 41 -9.23 1.53 -6.34
C GLY A 41 -7.99 1.14 -7.16
N MET A 42 -6.98 0.52 -6.55
CA MET A 42 -5.77 0.09 -7.24
C MET A 42 -5.99 -1.24 -7.95
N PRO A 43 -5.89 -1.31 -9.29
CA PRO A 43 -6.12 -2.54 -10.02
C PRO A 43 -5.10 -3.61 -9.63
N CYS A 44 -5.59 -4.81 -9.30
CA CYS A 44 -4.74 -5.96 -8.99
C CYS A 44 -4.50 -6.88 -10.21
N MET A 45 -4.99 -6.51 -11.40
CA MET A 45 -4.83 -7.22 -12.67
C MET A 45 -4.59 -6.25 -13.85
N GLY A 46 -3.79 -6.65 -14.86
CA GLY A 46 -3.45 -5.88 -16.07
C GLY A 46 -1.98 -6.06 -16.55
N LYS A 47 -1.38 -5.09 -17.23
CA LYS A 47 -0.01 -5.22 -17.78
C LYS A 47 1.08 -5.14 -16.70
N ASN A 48 1.96 -6.15 -16.66
CA ASN A 48 3.11 -6.21 -15.75
C ASN A 48 3.90 -4.89 -15.73
N HIS A 49 4.24 -4.42 -14.53
CA HIS A 49 5.11 -3.26 -14.38
C HIS A 49 6.49 -3.54 -14.99
N VAL A 50 6.91 -2.68 -15.92
CA VAL A 50 8.28 -2.65 -16.44
C VAL A 50 9.07 -1.68 -15.57
N SER A 51 10.11 -2.18 -14.90
CA SER A 51 10.96 -1.36 -14.03
C SER A 51 11.53 -0.17 -14.78
N SER A 52 11.33 1.03 -14.25
CA SER A 52 11.91 2.26 -14.78
C SER A 52 13.43 2.29 -14.61
N ASN A 53 14.13 3.03 -15.49
CA ASN A 53 15.58 3.26 -15.40
C ASN A 53 15.98 3.85 -14.03
N GLN A 54 17.10 3.38 -13.47
CA GLN A 54 17.54 3.69 -12.10
C GLN A 54 17.79 5.17 -11.80
N ASN A 55 18.16 5.98 -12.82
CA ASN A 55 18.41 7.41 -12.64
C ASN A 55 17.12 8.20 -12.36
N ASP A 56 15.99 7.79 -12.93
CA ASP A 56 14.72 8.52 -12.81
C ASP A 56 14.01 8.28 -11.47
N THR A 57 14.36 7.19 -10.77
CA THR A 57 13.77 6.83 -9.48
C THR A 57 14.56 7.36 -8.28
N LEU A 58 15.77 7.88 -8.50
CA LEU A 58 16.63 8.36 -7.41
C LEU A 58 16.05 9.57 -6.66
N GLU A 59 15.48 10.53 -7.38
CA GLU A 59 14.87 11.72 -6.78
C GLU A 59 13.59 11.36 -6.00
N LEU A 60 12.74 10.51 -6.58
CA LEU A 60 11.56 9.95 -5.89
C LEU A 60 11.95 9.17 -4.63
N TRP A 61 13.01 8.34 -4.72
CA TRP A 61 13.53 7.62 -3.56
C TRP A 61 13.97 8.56 -2.45
N LYS A 62 14.71 9.63 -2.77
CA LYS A 62 15.14 10.66 -1.81
C LYS A 62 13.96 11.36 -1.14
N GLU A 63 12.90 11.66 -1.90
CA GLU A 63 11.67 12.28 -1.39
C GLU A 63 10.90 11.35 -0.42
N LEU A 64 10.85 10.05 -0.74
CA LEU A 64 9.98 9.09 -0.07
C LEU A 64 10.62 8.40 1.13
N LYS A 65 11.95 8.29 1.18
CA LYS A 65 12.67 7.80 2.37
C LYS A 65 12.72 8.87 3.46
N ASN A 66 13.06 8.47 4.70
CA ASN A 66 13.49 9.44 5.70
C ASN A 66 14.98 9.78 5.51
N PRO A 67 15.46 10.93 6.01
CA PRO A 67 16.85 11.37 5.80
C PRO A 67 17.90 10.30 6.13
N ASN A 68 17.69 9.55 7.21
CA ASN A 68 18.63 8.55 7.71
C ASN A 68 18.39 7.13 7.16
N ASP A 69 17.30 6.91 6.40
CA ASP A 69 16.99 5.58 5.88
C ASP A 69 17.73 5.33 4.56
N THR A 70 18.16 4.08 4.35
CA THR A 70 18.74 3.59 3.09
C THR A 70 17.69 2.94 2.18
N LYS A 71 16.45 2.80 2.65
CA LYS A 71 15.31 2.20 1.95
C LYS A 71 14.03 2.98 2.24
N VAL A 72 12.98 2.76 1.45
CA VAL A 72 11.66 3.34 1.73
C VAL A 72 10.94 2.48 2.76
N ILE A 73 11.01 2.89 4.03
CA ILE A 73 10.44 2.16 5.17
C ILE A 73 8.91 2.33 5.24
N LEU A 74 8.15 1.25 5.43
CA LEU A 74 6.68 1.26 5.51
C LEU A 74 6.16 2.20 6.61
N LYS A 75 6.83 2.25 7.76
CA LYS A 75 6.51 3.18 8.86
C LYS A 75 6.72 4.64 8.47
N GLY A 76 7.74 4.93 7.65
CA GLY A 76 8.00 6.27 7.11
C GLY A 76 6.90 6.70 6.15
N LEU A 77 6.44 5.80 5.27
CA LEU A 77 5.30 6.04 4.40
C LEU A 77 4.01 6.34 5.20
N LEU A 78 3.74 5.56 6.26
CA LEU A 78 2.64 5.82 7.18
C LEU A 78 2.68 7.20 7.82
N ALA A 79 3.86 7.65 8.25
CA ALA A 79 4.03 8.97 8.83
C ALA A 79 3.77 10.07 7.79
N LYS A 80 4.23 9.90 6.55
CA LYS A 80 4.01 10.85 5.45
C LYS A 80 2.53 10.93 5.02
N MET A 81 1.73 9.88 5.26
CA MET A 81 0.28 9.91 5.06
C MET A 81 -0.48 10.67 6.17
N LYS A 82 0.13 10.89 7.34
CA LYS A 82 -0.48 11.62 8.45
C LYS A 82 -0.26 13.13 8.27
N GLY A 83 -1.24 13.83 7.71
CA GLY A 83 -1.23 15.28 7.55
C GLY A 83 -2.46 15.79 6.80
N HIS A 84 -2.67 17.10 6.77
CA HIS A 84 -3.68 17.70 5.90
C HIS A 84 -3.33 17.41 4.44
N SER A 85 -4.34 16.99 3.68
CA SER A 85 -4.37 16.69 2.24
C SER A 85 -3.39 17.54 1.42
N THR A 86 -2.13 17.12 1.40
CA THR A 86 -1.14 17.63 0.46
C THR A 86 -1.23 16.76 -0.79
N PRO A 87 -0.87 17.28 -1.97
CA PRO A 87 -0.76 16.50 -3.21
C PRO A 87 0.11 15.23 -3.08
N ASN A 88 0.93 15.16 -2.03
CA ASN A 88 1.87 14.07 -1.76
C ASN A 88 1.32 12.93 -0.88
N PHE A 89 0.00 12.83 -0.65
CA PHE A 89 -0.60 11.66 0.01
C PHE A 89 -0.54 10.39 -0.88
N VAL A 90 -0.73 10.56 -2.19
CA VAL A 90 -0.98 9.43 -3.09
C VAL A 90 0.25 8.54 -3.24
N ARG A 91 1.45 9.12 -3.41
CA ARG A 91 2.68 8.31 -3.61
C ARG A 91 3.03 7.45 -2.39
N PRO A 92 3.03 7.99 -1.15
CA PRO A 92 3.21 7.16 0.04
C PRO A 92 2.12 6.11 0.22
N PHE A 93 0.86 6.46 -0.06
CA PHE A 93 -0.27 5.54 0.03
C PHE A 93 -0.13 4.35 -0.93
N VAL A 94 0.18 4.61 -2.19
CA VAL A 94 0.32 3.58 -3.22
C VAL A 94 1.51 2.67 -2.91
N LEU A 95 2.68 3.22 -2.56
CA LEU A 95 3.84 2.41 -2.18
C LEU A 95 3.60 1.59 -0.91
N TYR A 96 2.93 2.17 0.08
CA TYR A 96 2.56 1.44 1.30
C TYR A 96 1.64 0.27 0.96
N THR A 97 0.63 0.52 0.13
CA THR A 97 -0.32 -0.50 -0.30
C THR A 97 0.38 -1.63 -1.05
N ILE A 98 1.31 -1.30 -1.95
CA ILE A 98 2.12 -2.30 -2.66
C ILE A 98 2.94 -3.13 -1.68
N GLY A 99 3.78 -2.51 -0.85
CA GLY A 99 4.68 -3.26 0.03
C GLY A 99 4.00 -3.99 1.19
N LYS A 100 2.77 -3.58 1.57
CA LYS A 100 2.03 -4.19 2.68
C LYS A 100 1.00 -5.22 2.24
N TYR A 101 0.30 -4.98 1.13
CA TYR A 101 -0.88 -5.76 0.76
C TYR A 101 -0.78 -6.43 -0.61
N VAL A 102 -0.15 -5.80 -1.60
CA VAL A 102 -0.10 -6.35 -2.97
C VAL A 102 1.09 -7.30 -3.15
N CYS A 103 2.29 -6.84 -2.81
CA CYS A 103 3.52 -7.60 -2.83
C CYS A 103 4.11 -7.65 -1.42
N PRO A 104 3.41 -8.27 -0.44
CA PRO A 104 3.83 -8.27 0.95
C PRO A 104 5.23 -8.85 1.09
N THR A 105 6.10 -8.08 1.72
CA THR A 105 7.48 -8.51 2.02
C THR A 105 7.60 -8.79 3.51
N THR A 106 8.44 -9.76 3.91
CA THR A 106 8.79 -9.96 5.32
C THR A 106 9.61 -8.80 5.89
N GLN A 107 10.13 -7.94 5.03
CA GLN A 107 10.91 -6.76 5.36
C GLN A 107 10.01 -5.54 5.57
N GLN A 108 10.41 -4.64 6.46
CA GLN A 108 9.65 -3.42 6.77
C GLN A 108 9.88 -2.28 5.76
N TYR A 109 10.21 -2.59 4.50
CA TYR A 109 10.45 -1.63 3.43
C TYR A 109 9.80 -2.05 2.11
N VAL A 110 9.59 -1.07 1.23
CA VAL A 110 9.14 -1.28 -0.15
C VAL A 110 10.36 -1.38 -1.07
N ASP A 111 10.37 -2.35 -1.97
CA ASP A 111 11.44 -2.51 -2.96
C ASP A 111 11.47 -1.33 -3.93
N ASN A 112 12.67 -0.83 -4.25
CA ASN A 112 12.85 0.32 -5.13
C ASN A 112 12.32 0.10 -6.56
N ARG A 113 12.17 -1.16 -6.98
CA ARG A 113 11.56 -1.49 -8.29
C ARG A 113 10.15 -0.93 -8.44
N TYR A 114 9.42 -0.72 -7.34
CA TYR A 114 8.06 -0.16 -7.37
C TYR A 114 8.03 1.38 -7.40
N LEU A 115 9.17 2.07 -7.29
CA LEU A 115 9.18 3.54 -7.33
C LEU A 115 8.72 4.11 -8.68
N GLY A 116 8.98 3.38 -9.77
CA GLY A 116 8.55 3.77 -11.11
C GLY A 116 7.04 3.92 -11.26
N ILE A 117 6.27 3.17 -10.45
CA ILE A 117 4.80 3.19 -10.45
C ILE A 117 4.27 4.55 -10.01
N VAL A 118 4.84 5.13 -8.96
CA VAL A 118 4.33 6.37 -8.36
C VAL A 118 4.92 7.64 -8.98
N ARG A 119 5.67 7.48 -10.07
CA ARG A 119 6.25 8.60 -10.83
C ARG A 119 5.15 9.49 -11.37
N ASN A 120 4.22 8.90 -12.12
CA ASN A 120 3.06 9.61 -12.65
C ASN A 120 1.79 9.12 -11.96
N VAL A 121 1.37 9.89 -10.96
CA VAL A 121 0.19 9.59 -10.14
C VAL A 121 -1.08 9.43 -11.00
N GLU A 122 -1.16 10.15 -12.12
CA GLU A 122 -2.30 10.09 -13.04
C GLU A 122 -2.40 8.74 -13.77
N THR A 123 -1.28 8.04 -13.94
CA THR A 123 -1.23 6.74 -14.64
C THR A 123 -1.48 5.53 -13.73
N ILE A 124 -1.56 5.73 -12.41
CA ILE A 124 -1.71 4.66 -11.41
C ILE A 124 -3.00 3.85 -11.66
N ASN A 125 -4.08 4.52 -12.06
CA ASN A 125 -5.38 3.89 -12.34
C ASN A 125 -5.36 2.91 -13.54
N SER A 126 -4.27 2.91 -14.33
CA SER A 126 -4.11 2.09 -15.53
C SER A 126 -2.99 1.04 -15.44
N THR A 127 -2.32 0.95 -14.28
CA THR A 127 -1.13 0.09 -14.08
C THR A 127 -1.48 -1.14 -13.26
N ASN A 128 -1.10 -2.35 -13.70
CA ASN A 128 -1.29 -3.55 -12.87
C ASN A 128 -0.20 -3.68 -11.80
N PHE A 129 -0.64 -3.98 -10.58
CA PHE A 129 0.23 -4.17 -9.43
C PHE A 129 0.39 -5.62 -8.99
N GLY A 130 -0.34 -6.56 -9.59
CA GLY A 130 -0.21 -8.02 -9.38
C GLY A 130 0.96 -8.63 -10.14
#